data_AF-A0A9N9DBT5-F1
#
_entry.id   AF-A0A9N9DBT5-F1
#
_cell.length_a   1.000
_cell.length_b   1.000
_cell.length_c   1.000
_cell.angle_alpha   90.00
_cell.angle_beta   90.00
_cell.angle_gamma   90.00
#
_symmetry.space_group_name_H-M   'P 1'
#
loop_
_entity.id
_entity.type
_entity.pdbx_description
1 polymer ?
#
loop_
_entity_poly.entity_id
_entity_poly.type
_entity_poly.pdbx_seq_one_letter_code
_entity_poly.pdbx_strand_id
1 'polypeptide(L)'
;MSSPSPTSPSSTNSTALTEEKFTMDAVVKELDTEELIQYLKRKGLGLKEEYYEILRKEDINGLAIVEDLTVEELRSICLPLGPAKILANFSETLKTQKLKSYFKYRTVKDFKEVLKEQEIDGTSIDDIPQFTPKTYPIDENDEDLKECVKLIKNKLSVLESLLPTDAERERCEYVECFLDIAIIIARKVTGKKITRHPQLEITGEDNTGQVDYAIKYLSELICITEGKFWNVFEGIVQNLLQLKNSSQKNKRSADVAFKEDYIYGIVTTAELWYFLKYNSEGIFCTGKNPLRVEFNESALEDSNEELNLRNNVRKVLEVIVGLLIDKVGTIEPPVKKAK
;
A
#
# COMPACT_ATOMS: atom_id res chain seq x y z
N MET A 1 -4.57 33.46 -48.38
CA MET A 1 -4.40 33.67 -46.92
C MET A 1 -4.89 32.41 -46.24
N SER A 2 -3.96 31.54 -45.87
CA SER A 2 -4.25 30.24 -45.27
C SER A 2 -3.56 30.21 -43.92
N SER A 3 -4.36 30.16 -42.85
CA SER A 3 -3.91 30.18 -41.46
C SER A 3 -3.24 28.85 -41.08
N PRO A 4 -2.17 28.85 -40.27
CA PRO A 4 -1.54 27.61 -39.81
C PRO A 4 -2.29 27.02 -38.62
N SER A 5 -2.36 25.68 -38.59
CA SER A 5 -2.91 24.86 -37.51
C SER A 5 -2.07 24.96 -36.23
N PRO A 6 -2.67 24.85 -35.03
CA PRO A 6 -1.92 24.88 -33.77
C PRO A 6 -1.26 23.52 -33.50
N THR A 7 0.05 23.54 -33.33
CA THR A 7 0.86 22.40 -32.85
C THR A 7 0.67 22.24 -31.34
N SER A 8 0.32 21.02 -30.92
CA SER A 8 0.25 20.59 -29.52
C SER A 8 1.61 20.75 -28.81
N PRO A 9 1.66 21.16 -27.53
CA PRO A 9 2.90 21.14 -26.77
C PRO A 9 3.21 19.71 -26.32
N SER A 10 4.31 19.18 -26.85
CA SER A 10 5.02 18.00 -26.35
C SER A 10 5.42 18.23 -24.89
N SER A 11 4.80 17.48 -23.98
CA SER A 11 5.23 17.39 -22.58
C SER A 11 6.48 16.52 -22.49
N THR A 12 7.64 17.16 -22.42
CA THR A 12 8.89 16.49 -22.05
C THR A 12 9.52 17.29 -20.93
N ASN A 13 9.49 16.73 -19.71
CA ASN A 13 10.63 16.57 -18.81
C ASN A 13 10.15 16.30 -17.38
N SER A 14 10.06 15.01 -17.03
CA SER A 14 10.14 14.55 -15.63
C SER A 14 10.56 13.07 -15.58
N THR A 15 11.71 12.73 -16.18
CA THR A 15 12.16 11.33 -16.25
C THR A 15 13.62 11.10 -15.84
N ALA A 16 14.33 12.09 -15.29
CA ALA A 16 15.76 11.93 -14.98
C ALA A 16 16.10 11.73 -13.48
N LEU A 17 15.12 11.78 -12.56
CA LEU A 17 15.37 11.67 -11.11
C LEU A 17 14.81 10.38 -10.46
N THR A 18 14.35 9.42 -11.25
CA THR A 18 13.54 8.30 -10.73
C THR A 18 14.04 6.90 -11.09
N GLU A 19 14.97 6.71 -12.02
CA GLU A 19 15.37 5.33 -12.39
C GLU A 19 16.30 4.64 -11.39
N GLU A 20 17.19 5.38 -10.70
CA GLU A 20 18.08 4.80 -9.68
C GLU A 20 17.34 4.26 -8.43
N LYS A 21 16.06 4.63 -8.24
CA LYS A 21 15.29 4.25 -7.04
C LYS A 21 14.51 2.94 -7.18
N PHE A 22 14.48 2.33 -8.37
CA PHE A 22 13.62 1.18 -8.70
C PHE A 22 14.37 -0.09 -9.09
N THR A 23 15.66 -0.14 -8.78
CA THR A 23 16.52 -1.30 -8.99
C THR A 23 16.60 -2.14 -7.74
N MET A 24 16.84 -3.45 -7.90
CA MET A 24 16.87 -4.38 -6.78
C MET A 24 18.05 -4.09 -5.84
N ASP A 25 19.17 -3.61 -6.39
CA ASP A 25 20.34 -3.18 -5.63
C ASP A 25 20.03 -2.03 -4.65
N ALA A 26 19.21 -1.05 -5.04
CA ALA A 26 18.83 0.06 -4.18
C ALA A 26 18.05 -0.41 -2.94
N VAL A 27 17.17 -1.41 -3.10
CA VAL A 27 16.43 -2.02 -1.98
C VAL A 27 17.35 -2.86 -1.10
N VAL A 28 18.27 -3.63 -1.70
CA VAL A 28 19.19 -4.49 -0.95
C VAL A 28 20.21 -3.67 -0.17
N LYS A 29 20.68 -2.52 -0.68
CA LYS A 29 21.63 -1.62 0.02
C LYS A 29 21.16 -1.18 1.41
N GLU A 30 19.84 -1.10 1.64
CA GLU A 30 19.26 -0.65 2.90
C GLU A 30 19.17 -1.77 3.97
N LEU A 31 19.48 -3.03 3.64
CA LEU A 31 19.34 -4.16 4.56
C LEU A 31 20.50 -4.23 5.56
N ASP A 32 20.18 -4.49 6.83
CA ASP A 32 21.19 -4.94 7.79
C ASP A 32 21.64 -6.40 7.51
N THR A 33 22.58 -6.90 8.29
CA THR A 33 23.14 -8.25 8.13
C THR A 33 22.11 -9.37 8.31
N GLU A 34 21.21 -9.28 9.29
CA GLU A 34 20.20 -10.33 9.51
C GLU A 34 19.11 -10.26 8.44
N GLU A 35 18.70 -9.05 8.06
CA GLU A 35 17.74 -8.84 6.99
C GLU A 35 18.26 -9.34 5.64
N LEU A 36 19.55 -9.08 5.35
CA LEU A 36 20.22 -9.61 4.18
C LEU A 36 20.21 -11.14 4.18
N ILE A 37 20.53 -11.78 5.30
CA ILE A 37 20.55 -13.24 5.39
C ILE A 37 19.14 -13.81 5.15
N GLN A 38 18.12 -13.22 5.74
CA GLN A 38 16.73 -13.63 5.48
C GLN A 38 16.35 -13.45 4.01
N TYR A 39 16.77 -12.35 3.39
CA TYR A 39 16.59 -12.07 1.97
C TYR A 39 17.26 -13.16 1.11
N LEU A 40 18.53 -13.47 1.35
CA LEU A 40 19.27 -14.51 0.61
C LEU A 40 18.63 -15.91 0.77
N LYS A 41 18.13 -16.23 1.96
CA LYS A 41 17.36 -17.47 2.20
C LYS A 41 16.09 -17.53 1.36
N ARG A 42 15.32 -16.44 1.28
CA ARG A 42 14.11 -16.34 0.44
C ARG A 42 14.43 -16.49 -1.04
N LYS A 43 15.59 -15.99 -1.50
CA LYS A 43 16.07 -16.18 -2.88
C LYS A 43 16.43 -17.62 -3.22
N GLY A 44 16.54 -18.50 -2.23
CA GLY A 44 16.74 -19.93 -2.48
C GLY A 44 18.07 -20.22 -3.16
N LEU A 45 19.14 -19.48 -2.83
CA LEU A 45 20.46 -19.59 -3.47
C LEU A 45 21.19 -20.93 -3.20
N GLY A 46 20.60 -21.84 -2.42
CA GLY A 46 21.19 -23.13 -2.08
C GLY A 46 22.38 -23.05 -1.11
N LEU A 47 22.52 -21.94 -0.39
CA LEU A 47 23.56 -21.77 0.63
C LEU A 47 23.17 -22.47 1.93
N LYS A 48 24.15 -23.07 2.60
CA LYS A 48 23.98 -23.71 3.91
C LYS A 48 24.03 -22.69 5.05
N GLU A 49 23.44 -23.05 6.19
CA GLU A 49 23.43 -22.17 7.38
C GLU A 49 24.82 -21.74 7.83
N GLU A 50 25.80 -22.65 7.78
CA GLU A 50 27.20 -22.38 8.13
C GLU A 50 27.81 -21.22 7.34
N TYR A 51 27.32 -20.94 6.12
CA TYR A 51 27.80 -19.82 5.31
C TYR A 51 27.11 -18.50 5.69
N TYR A 52 25.86 -18.53 6.14
CA TYR A 52 25.19 -17.36 6.69
C TYR A 52 25.84 -16.94 8.02
N GLU A 53 26.30 -17.88 8.85
CA GLU A 53 27.07 -17.55 10.06
C GLU A 53 28.37 -16.79 9.76
N ILE A 54 29.02 -17.09 8.63
CA ILE A 54 30.20 -16.33 8.18
C ILE A 54 29.80 -14.89 7.84
N LEU A 55 28.71 -14.69 7.09
CA LEU A 55 28.20 -13.35 6.77
C LEU A 55 27.86 -12.56 8.04
N ARG A 56 27.25 -13.21 9.05
CA ARG A 56 26.99 -12.60 10.36
C ARG A 56 28.27 -12.17 11.05
N LYS A 57 29.25 -13.07 11.13
CA LYS A 57 30.50 -12.84 11.84
C LYS A 57 31.30 -11.68 11.25
N GLU A 58 31.23 -11.50 9.94
CA GLU A 58 31.97 -10.48 9.21
C GLU A 58 31.13 -9.21 8.94
N ASP A 59 29.97 -9.09 9.59
CA ASP A 59 29.03 -7.96 9.47
C ASP A 59 28.69 -7.61 8.01
N ILE A 60 28.57 -8.62 7.14
CA ILE A 60 28.20 -8.41 5.74
C ILE A 60 26.74 -7.99 5.67
N ASN A 61 26.50 -6.73 5.38
CA ASN A 61 25.18 -6.14 5.23
C ASN A 61 24.82 -5.92 3.75
N GLY A 62 23.61 -5.40 3.53
CA GLY A 62 23.07 -5.15 2.20
C GLY A 62 23.90 -4.18 1.35
N LEU A 63 24.54 -3.20 1.97
CA LEU A 63 25.47 -2.30 1.27
C LEU A 63 26.72 -3.06 0.82
N ALA A 64 27.35 -3.82 1.72
CA ALA A 64 28.57 -4.58 1.44
C ALA A 64 28.36 -5.64 0.34
N ILE A 65 27.21 -6.32 0.32
CA ILE A 65 26.95 -7.32 -0.74
C ILE A 65 26.74 -6.67 -2.12
N VAL A 66 26.21 -5.44 -2.16
CA VAL A 66 25.93 -4.74 -3.42
C VAL A 66 27.16 -3.99 -3.96
N GLU A 67 27.99 -3.45 -3.06
CA GLU A 67 29.24 -2.77 -3.42
C GLU A 67 30.36 -3.76 -3.75
N ASP A 68 30.28 -4.36 -4.95
CA ASP A 68 31.34 -5.10 -5.67
C ASP A 68 32.07 -6.18 -4.86
N LEU A 69 31.32 -6.99 -4.11
CA LEU A 69 31.86 -8.13 -3.37
C LEU A 69 32.41 -9.21 -4.33
N THR A 70 33.73 -9.30 -4.41
CA THR A 70 34.42 -10.23 -5.30
C THR A 70 34.48 -11.65 -4.75
N VAL A 71 34.71 -12.63 -5.63
CA VAL A 71 34.95 -14.02 -5.21
C VAL A 71 36.17 -14.09 -4.29
N GLU A 72 37.21 -13.29 -4.54
CA GLU A 72 38.43 -13.21 -3.75
C GLU A 72 38.16 -12.69 -2.33
N GLU A 73 37.38 -11.62 -2.19
CA GLU A 73 37.00 -11.07 -0.88
C GLU A 73 36.16 -12.07 -0.08
N LEU A 74 35.15 -12.69 -0.72
CA LEU A 74 34.35 -13.74 -0.10
C LEU A 74 35.21 -14.94 0.35
N ARG A 75 36.23 -15.30 -0.42
CA ARG A 75 37.17 -16.36 -0.02
C ARG A 75 38.09 -15.94 1.12
N SER A 76 38.44 -14.65 1.22
CA SER A 76 39.27 -14.11 2.30
C SER A 76 38.58 -14.24 3.67
N ILE A 77 37.25 -14.18 3.69
CA ILE A 77 36.43 -14.41 4.89
C ILE A 77 36.07 -15.90 5.12
N CYS A 78 36.85 -16.81 4.56
CA CYS A 78 36.68 -18.27 4.70
C CYS A 78 35.46 -18.89 4.01
N LEU A 79 34.78 -18.21 3.07
CA LEU A 79 33.76 -18.91 2.27
C LEU A 79 34.42 -19.86 1.25
N PRO A 80 33.92 -21.11 1.12
CA PRO A 80 34.37 -22.00 0.07
C PRO A 80 34.08 -21.42 -1.33
N LEU A 81 34.84 -21.86 -2.32
CA LEU A 81 34.77 -21.33 -3.69
C LEU A 81 33.35 -21.36 -4.29
N GLY A 82 32.56 -22.39 -4.01
CA GLY A 82 31.18 -22.52 -4.50
C GLY A 82 30.27 -21.39 -3.99
N PRO A 83 30.03 -21.30 -2.67
CA PRO A 83 29.30 -20.20 -2.04
C PRO A 83 29.80 -18.81 -2.43
N ALA A 84 31.11 -18.61 -2.49
CA ALA A 84 31.70 -17.34 -2.91
C ALA A 84 31.29 -16.96 -4.35
N LYS A 85 31.35 -17.90 -5.29
CA LYS A 85 30.86 -17.67 -6.67
C LYS A 85 29.36 -17.40 -6.73
N ILE A 86 28.56 -18.11 -5.93
CA ILE A 86 27.10 -17.92 -5.89
C ILE A 86 26.77 -16.48 -5.43
N LEU A 87 27.39 -16.01 -4.35
CA LEU A 87 27.14 -14.67 -3.80
C LEU A 87 27.66 -13.56 -4.73
N ALA A 88 28.85 -13.71 -5.31
CA ALA A 88 29.39 -12.72 -6.26
C ALA A 88 28.51 -12.59 -7.51
N ASN A 89 28.13 -13.72 -8.14
CA ASN A 89 27.22 -13.70 -9.29
C ASN A 89 25.84 -13.13 -8.93
N PHE A 90 25.36 -13.40 -7.71
CA PHE A 90 24.11 -12.85 -7.23
C PHE A 90 24.18 -11.33 -7.08
N SER A 91 25.28 -10.81 -6.51
CA SER A 91 25.55 -9.37 -6.41
C SER A 91 25.50 -8.67 -7.78
N GLU A 92 26.16 -9.25 -8.80
CA GLU A 92 26.10 -8.73 -10.18
C GLU A 92 24.66 -8.72 -10.73
N THR A 93 23.86 -9.74 -10.39
CA THR A 93 22.45 -9.83 -10.80
C THR A 93 21.62 -8.71 -10.17
N LEU A 94 21.87 -8.36 -8.90
CA LEU A 94 21.15 -7.27 -8.21
C LEU A 94 21.27 -5.93 -8.95
N LYS A 95 22.45 -5.64 -9.50
CA LYS A 95 22.75 -4.38 -10.21
C LYS A 95 22.00 -4.22 -11.53
N THR A 96 21.64 -5.33 -12.16
CA THR A 96 21.01 -5.34 -13.49
C THR A 96 19.51 -5.60 -13.41
N GLN A 97 19.03 -6.16 -12.31
CA GLN A 97 17.63 -6.54 -12.14
C GLN A 97 16.76 -5.37 -11.70
N LYS A 98 15.70 -5.11 -12.48
CA LYS A 98 14.65 -4.13 -12.14
C LYS A 98 13.56 -4.77 -11.29
N LEU A 99 12.96 -3.99 -10.40
CA LEU A 99 11.80 -4.44 -9.63
C LEU A 99 10.59 -4.69 -10.54
N LYS A 100 9.80 -5.71 -10.21
CA LYS A 100 8.60 -6.07 -10.96
C LYS A 100 7.44 -5.19 -10.55
N SER A 101 6.85 -4.46 -11.49
CA SER A 101 5.71 -3.58 -11.19
C SER A 101 4.51 -4.34 -10.59
N TYR A 102 3.89 -3.81 -9.52
CA TYR A 102 2.64 -4.33 -8.96
C TYR A 102 1.52 -4.36 -10.00
N PHE A 103 1.53 -3.43 -10.96
CA PHE A 103 0.60 -3.43 -12.08
C PHE A 103 0.68 -4.67 -12.96
N LYS A 104 1.70 -5.53 -12.83
CA LYS A 104 1.75 -6.80 -13.58
C LYS A 104 0.87 -7.89 -12.95
N TYR A 105 0.42 -7.71 -11.72
CA TYR A 105 -0.44 -8.66 -11.02
C TYR A 105 -1.89 -8.26 -11.28
N ARG A 106 -2.54 -8.96 -12.22
CA ARG A 106 -3.90 -8.62 -12.66
C ARG A 106 -4.82 -9.82 -12.86
N THR A 107 -4.29 -11.03 -12.74
CA THR A 107 -5.01 -12.24 -13.12
C THR A 107 -5.52 -13.00 -11.91
N VAL A 108 -6.55 -13.83 -12.14
CA VAL A 108 -7.01 -14.80 -11.14
C VAL A 108 -5.89 -15.76 -10.72
N LYS A 109 -4.95 -16.06 -11.64
CA LYS A 109 -3.76 -16.86 -11.32
C LYS A 109 -2.86 -16.13 -10.32
N ASP A 110 -2.58 -14.84 -10.55
CA ASP A 110 -1.80 -14.02 -9.63
C ASP A 110 -2.46 -13.98 -8.24
N PHE A 111 -3.80 -13.85 -8.20
CA PHE A 111 -4.54 -13.90 -6.94
C PHE A 111 -4.36 -15.21 -6.19
N LYS A 112 -4.51 -16.36 -6.86
CA LYS A 112 -4.28 -17.68 -6.24
C LYS A 112 -2.85 -17.84 -5.75
N GLU A 113 -1.87 -17.33 -6.48
CA GLU A 113 -0.46 -17.34 -6.06
C GLU A 113 -0.26 -16.52 -4.78
N VAL A 114 -0.82 -15.32 -4.72
CA VAL A 114 -0.77 -14.47 -3.52
C VAL A 114 -1.47 -15.12 -2.32
N LEU A 115 -2.63 -15.75 -2.50
CA LEU A 115 -3.30 -16.47 -1.41
C LEU A 115 -2.47 -17.66 -0.92
N LYS A 116 -1.89 -18.44 -1.83
CA LYS A 116 -1.05 -19.58 -1.49
C LYS A 116 0.22 -19.17 -0.73
N GLU A 117 0.83 -18.03 -1.07
CA GLU A 117 1.94 -17.45 -0.30
C GLU A 117 1.54 -17.07 1.13
N GLN A 118 0.25 -16.93 1.41
CA GLN A 118 -0.30 -16.66 2.73
C GLN A 118 -0.93 -17.91 3.36
N GLU A 119 -0.59 -19.09 2.85
CA GLU A 119 -1.10 -20.38 3.32
C GLU A 119 -2.63 -20.51 3.26
N ILE A 120 -3.28 -19.73 2.39
CA ILE A 120 -4.72 -19.77 2.14
C ILE A 120 -4.96 -20.61 0.88
N ASP A 121 -5.60 -21.77 1.04
CA ASP A 121 -6.09 -22.57 -0.08
C ASP A 121 -7.45 -22.03 -0.55
N GLY A 122 -7.39 -21.02 -1.42
CA GLY A 122 -8.55 -20.25 -1.86
C GLY A 122 -8.45 -19.82 -3.32
N THR A 123 -9.61 -19.50 -3.90
CA THR A 123 -9.73 -19.03 -5.29
C THR A 123 -10.55 -17.75 -5.43
N SER A 124 -11.15 -17.29 -4.34
CA SER A 124 -12.04 -16.14 -4.27
C SER A 124 -11.68 -15.25 -3.07
N ILE A 125 -12.17 -14.01 -3.07
CA ILE A 125 -12.03 -13.11 -1.90
C ILE A 125 -12.66 -13.70 -0.64
N ASP A 126 -13.64 -14.57 -0.81
CA ASP A 126 -14.41 -15.19 0.27
C ASP A 126 -13.60 -16.21 1.06
N ASP A 127 -12.52 -16.70 0.47
CA ASP A 127 -11.58 -17.63 1.10
C ASP A 127 -10.57 -16.91 1.99
N ILE A 128 -10.48 -15.58 1.91
CA ILE A 128 -9.63 -14.77 2.80
C ILE A 128 -10.28 -14.73 4.20
N PRO A 129 -9.51 -15.01 5.28
CA PRO A 129 -9.99 -14.90 6.65
C PRO A 129 -10.67 -13.56 6.92
N GLN A 130 -11.83 -13.61 7.59
CA GLN A 130 -12.60 -12.39 7.87
C GLN A 130 -12.10 -11.67 9.11
N PHE A 131 -12.15 -10.34 9.10
CA PHE A 131 -12.02 -9.53 10.31
C PHE A 131 -13.17 -8.53 10.44
N THR A 132 -13.49 -8.17 11.68
CA THR A 132 -14.42 -7.08 11.97
C THR A 132 -13.62 -5.78 12.07
N PRO A 133 -13.86 -4.78 11.21
CA PRO A 133 -13.14 -3.53 11.27
C PRO A 133 -13.59 -2.72 12.48
N LYS A 134 -12.66 -2.00 13.12
CA LYS A 134 -13.04 -1.04 14.16
C LYS A 134 -13.81 0.10 13.51
N THR A 135 -14.91 0.50 14.13
CA THR A 135 -15.71 1.64 13.70
C THR A 135 -15.64 2.76 14.73
N TYR A 136 -15.75 3.99 14.26
CA TYR A 136 -15.95 5.16 15.11
C TYR A 136 -17.37 5.69 14.86
N PRO A 137 -18.24 5.75 15.88
CA PRO A 137 -19.62 6.20 15.68
C PRO A 137 -19.65 7.68 15.30
N ILE A 138 -20.39 8.01 14.24
CA ILE A 138 -20.60 9.37 13.77
C ILE A 138 -22.08 9.72 13.97
N ASP A 139 -22.36 10.83 14.65
CA ASP A 139 -23.75 11.29 14.84
C ASP A 139 -24.37 11.61 13.48
N GLU A 140 -25.66 11.32 13.32
CA GLU A 140 -26.34 11.60 12.06
C GLU A 140 -26.24 13.09 11.70
N ASN A 141 -26.29 13.98 12.69
CA ASN A 141 -26.19 15.44 12.52
C ASN A 141 -24.77 15.99 12.60
N ASP A 142 -23.75 15.14 12.57
CA ASP A 142 -22.34 15.56 12.58
C ASP A 142 -22.02 16.50 11.41
N GLU A 143 -21.30 17.59 11.69
CA GLU A 143 -21.00 18.62 10.70
C GLU A 143 -20.01 18.14 9.64
N ASP A 144 -19.06 17.26 9.99
CA ASP A 144 -18.10 16.71 9.03
C ASP A 144 -18.79 15.69 8.11
N LEU A 145 -19.75 14.92 8.62
CA LEU A 145 -20.60 14.06 7.80
C LEU A 145 -21.42 14.88 6.79
N LYS A 146 -22.05 15.97 7.23
CA LYS A 146 -22.80 16.87 6.34
C LYS A 146 -21.90 17.47 5.26
N GLU A 147 -20.69 17.88 5.62
CA GLU A 147 -19.73 18.40 4.64
C GLU A 147 -19.30 17.31 3.64
N CYS A 148 -19.09 16.06 4.08
CA CYS A 148 -18.82 14.95 3.16
C CYS A 148 -19.94 14.73 2.15
N VAL A 149 -21.19 14.66 2.62
CA VAL A 149 -22.37 14.47 1.76
C VAL A 149 -22.49 15.63 0.78
N LYS A 150 -22.26 16.87 1.24
CA LYS A 150 -22.25 18.06 0.38
C LYS A 150 -21.16 18.00 -0.70
N LEU A 151 -19.94 17.58 -0.37
CA LEU A 151 -18.88 17.38 -1.36
C LEU A 151 -19.30 16.36 -2.42
N ILE A 152 -19.88 15.24 -2.01
CA ILE A 152 -20.39 14.20 -2.92
C ILE A 152 -21.52 14.75 -3.80
N LYS A 153 -22.49 15.48 -3.23
CA LYS A 153 -23.58 16.11 -4.00
C LYS A 153 -23.06 17.12 -5.02
N ASN A 154 -22.01 17.88 -4.67
CA ASN A 154 -21.36 18.77 -5.64
C ASN A 154 -20.74 17.99 -6.80
N LYS A 155 -20.11 16.83 -6.54
CA LYS A 155 -19.60 15.95 -7.60
C LYS A 155 -20.74 15.42 -8.48
N LEU A 156 -21.80 14.89 -7.88
CA LEU A 156 -23.00 14.44 -8.60
C LEU A 156 -23.61 15.55 -9.48
N SER A 157 -23.63 16.79 -9.01
CA SER A 157 -24.19 17.91 -9.80
C SER A 157 -23.37 18.27 -11.04
N VAL A 158 -22.11 17.82 -11.12
CA VAL A 158 -21.18 18.12 -12.22
C VAL A 158 -20.91 16.89 -13.08
N LEU A 159 -20.80 15.72 -12.46
CA LEU A 159 -20.44 14.46 -13.09
C LEU A 159 -21.66 13.58 -13.40
N GLU A 160 -22.86 13.98 -12.97
CA GLU A 160 -24.09 13.18 -13.03
C GLU A 160 -23.96 11.88 -12.20
N SER A 161 -24.88 10.93 -12.42
CA SER A 161 -24.85 9.63 -11.75
C SER A 161 -23.61 8.84 -12.13
N LEU A 162 -22.96 8.20 -11.16
CA LEU A 162 -21.80 7.34 -11.44
C LEU A 162 -22.28 6.04 -12.11
N LEU A 163 -21.84 5.80 -13.34
CA LEU A 163 -22.16 4.63 -14.13
C LEU A 163 -21.09 3.55 -13.99
N PRO A 164 -21.43 2.26 -14.21
CA PRO A 164 -20.44 1.17 -14.22
C PRO A 164 -19.37 1.26 -15.31
N THR A 165 -19.48 2.25 -16.23
CA THR A 165 -18.54 2.50 -17.32
C THR A 165 -17.63 3.71 -17.09
N ASP A 166 -17.77 4.40 -15.96
CA ASP A 166 -17.04 5.63 -15.66
C ASP A 166 -15.60 5.37 -15.21
N ALA A 167 -14.69 6.18 -15.74
CA ALA A 167 -13.25 5.97 -15.60
C ALA A 167 -12.80 5.99 -14.13
N GLU A 168 -11.69 5.30 -13.86
CA GLU A 168 -11.07 5.27 -12.53
C GLU A 168 -10.83 6.67 -11.95
N ARG A 169 -10.49 7.63 -12.81
CA ARG A 169 -10.25 9.02 -12.40
C ARG A 169 -11.48 9.70 -11.81
N GLU A 170 -12.66 9.47 -12.38
CA GLU A 170 -13.92 10.05 -11.90
C GLU A 170 -14.31 9.43 -10.55
N ARG A 171 -14.16 8.10 -10.43
CA ARG A 171 -14.38 7.38 -9.17
C ARG A 171 -13.47 7.89 -8.05
N CYS A 172 -12.21 8.17 -8.38
CA CYS A 172 -11.25 8.72 -7.45
C CYS A 172 -11.72 10.06 -6.84
N GLU A 173 -12.47 10.90 -7.56
CA GLU A 173 -13.01 12.15 -7.00
C GLU A 173 -14.00 11.90 -5.85
N TYR A 174 -14.80 10.83 -5.94
CA TYR A 174 -15.69 10.41 -4.86
C TYR A 174 -14.89 9.83 -3.69
N VAL A 175 -13.92 8.96 -3.97
CA VAL A 175 -13.06 8.33 -2.95
C VAL A 175 -12.34 9.39 -2.10
N GLU A 176 -11.82 10.45 -2.74
CA GLU A 176 -11.14 11.54 -2.04
C GLU A 176 -12.04 12.26 -1.02
N CYS A 177 -13.33 12.41 -1.31
CA CYS A 177 -14.28 13.01 -0.36
C CYS A 177 -14.33 12.22 0.95
N PHE A 178 -14.37 10.89 0.87
CA PHE A 178 -14.36 10.02 2.05
C PHE A 178 -13.03 10.09 2.80
N LEU A 179 -11.91 9.97 2.09
CA LEU A 179 -10.59 9.94 2.72
C LEU A 179 -10.26 11.26 3.42
N ASP A 180 -10.54 12.39 2.77
CA ASP A 180 -10.23 13.70 3.31
C ASP A 180 -11.05 14.00 4.57
N ILE A 181 -12.35 13.71 4.56
CA ILE A 181 -13.22 13.89 5.73
C ILE A 181 -12.85 12.91 6.85
N ALA A 182 -12.60 11.63 6.53
CA ALA A 182 -12.20 10.66 7.54
C ALA A 182 -10.88 11.07 8.24
N ILE A 183 -9.91 11.60 7.49
CA ILE A 183 -8.67 12.13 8.06
C ILE A 183 -8.94 13.36 8.94
N ILE A 184 -9.84 14.26 8.53
CA ILE A 184 -10.23 15.43 9.34
C ILE A 184 -10.83 14.97 10.68
N ILE A 185 -11.79 14.04 10.65
CA ILE A 185 -12.41 13.50 11.87
C ILE A 185 -11.36 12.80 12.74
N ALA A 186 -10.55 11.91 12.17
CA ALA A 186 -9.51 11.19 12.91
C ALA A 186 -8.49 12.15 13.54
N ARG A 187 -8.11 13.25 12.87
CA ARG A 187 -7.25 14.31 13.44
C ARG A 187 -7.92 15.00 14.62
N LYS A 188 -9.21 15.35 14.51
CA LYS A 188 -9.97 15.98 15.62
C LYS A 188 -10.01 15.08 16.84
N VAL A 189 -10.24 13.78 16.65
CA VAL A 189 -10.36 12.80 17.74
C VAL A 189 -9.01 12.51 18.39
N THR A 190 -7.97 12.29 17.58
CA THR A 190 -6.66 11.81 18.09
C THR A 190 -5.67 12.94 18.41
N GLY A 191 -5.89 14.15 17.88
CA GLY A 191 -4.92 15.24 17.90
C GLY A 191 -3.67 15.00 17.05
N LYS A 192 -3.62 13.91 16.28
CA LYS A 192 -2.43 13.47 15.54
C LYS A 192 -2.48 13.91 14.07
N LYS A 193 -1.33 14.35 13.54
CA LYS A 193 -1.21 14.85 12.16
C LYS A 193 -1.14 13.70 11.15
N ILE A 194 -2.29 13.14 10.81
CA ILE A 194 -2.47 12.12 9.76
C ILE A 194 -2.47 12.80 8.39
N THR A 195 -1.82 12.29 7.35
CA THR A 195 -1.80 12.90 6.01
C THR A 195 -2.03 11.87 4.91
N ARG A 196 -2.77 12.22 3.84
CA ARG A 196 -2.83 11.43 2.61
C ARG A 196 -1.77 11.88 1.61
N HIS A 197 -1.26 10.94 0.83
CA HIS A 197 -0.27 11.12 -0.21
C HIS A 197 -0.81 10.43 -1.48
N PRO A 198 -1.26 11.19 -2.49
CA PRO A 198 -1.67 10.61 -3.76
C PRO A 198 -0.47 10.09 -4.53
N GLN A 199 -0.66 9.00 -5.28
CA GLN A 199 0.37 8.41 -6.17
C GLN A 199 1.69 8.11 -5.46
N LEU A 200 1.62 7.69 -4.20
CA LEU A 200 2.82 7.36 -3.44
C LEU A 200 3.41 6.06 -3.99
N GLU A 201 4.68 6.10 -4.30
CA GLU A 201 5.42 4.91 -4.70
C GLU A 201 5.65 3.99 -3.49
N ILE A 202 5.15 2.76 -3.59
CA ILE A 202 5.41 1.68 -2.65
C ILE A 202 6.40 0.73 -3.32
N THR A 203 7.49 0.44 -2.61
CA THR A 203 8.54 -0.45 -3.09
C THR A 203 8.69 -1.57 -2.07
N GLY A 204 8.59 -2.82 -2.51
CA GLY A 204 8.89 -4.02 -1.76
C GLY A 204 10.25 -4.61 -2.12
N GLU A 205 10.47 -5.84 -1.68
CA GLU A 205 11.70 -6.59 -1.95
C GLU A 205 11.95 -6.80 -3.44
N ASP A 206 10.89 -7.23 -4.15
CA ASP A 206 10.93 -7.61 -5.57
C ASP A 206 10.00 -6.79 -6.44
N ASN A 207 9.22 -5.89 -5.83
CA ASN A 207 8.14 -5.20 -6.48
C ASN A 207 8.15 -3.70 -6.22
N THR A 208 7.56 -2.94 -7.14
CA THR A 208 7.34 -1.51 -6.94
C THR A 208 6.07 -1.06 -7.66
N GLY A 209 5.45 0.01 -7.20
CA GLY A 209 4.37 0.66 -7.91
C GLY A 209 3.72 1.76 -7.08
N GLN A 210 3.11 2.71 -7.80
CA GLN A 210 2.34 3.77 -7.21
C GLN A 210 0.98 3.25 -6.75
N VAL A 211 0.63 3.59 -5.51
CA VAL A 211 -0.73 3.41 -4.99
C VAL A 211 -1.54 4.67 -5.26
N ASP A 212 -2.85 4.55 -5.44
CA ASP A 212 -3.70 5.73 -5.64
C ASP A 212 -3.59 6.68 -4.45
N TYR A 213 -3.75 6.13 -3.24
CA TYR A 213 -3.58 6.90 -2.01
C TYR A 213 -2.86 6.11 -0.93
N ALA A 214 -1.92 6.78 -0.26
CA ALA A 214 -1.30 6.31 0.96
C ALA A 214 -1.62 7.26 2.10
N ILE A 215 -2.05 6.73 3.24
CA ILE A 215 -2.29 7.52 4.45
C ILE A 215 -1.16 7.22 5.44
N LYS A 216 -0.57 8.29 5.99
CA LYS A 216 0.55 8.23 6.91
C LYS A 216 0.27 8.96 8.21
N TYR A 217 0.94 8.52 9.27
CA TYR A 217 1.15 9.30 10.49
C TYR A 217 2.65 9.31 10.79
N LEU A 218 3.24 10.50 10.91
CA LEU A 218 4.70 10.67 10.90
C LEU A 218 5.32 10.03 9.63
N SER A 219 6.30 9.16 9.78
CA SER A 219 6.89 8.37 8.69
C SER A 219 6.13 7.09 8.38
N GLU A 220 5.25 6.64 9.28
CA GLU A 220 4.61 5.32 9.19
C GLU A 220 3.43 5.32 8.21
N LEU A 221 3.41 4.30 7.36
CA LEU A 221 2.27 4.02 6.50
C LEU A 221 1.18 3.28 7.28
N ILE A 222 0.01 3.89 7.40
CA ILE A 222 -1.11 3.35 8.20
C ILE A 222 -2.22 2.75 7.34
N CYS A 223 -2.42 3.25 6.12
CA CYS A 223 -3.41 2.73 5.19
C CYS A 223 -2.98 2.91 3.73
N ILE A 224 -3.31 1.94 2.88
CA ILE A 224 -3.15 2.00 1.42
C ILE A 224 -4.53 1.89 0.77
N THR A 225 -4.85 2.81 -0.14
CA THR A 225 -6.12 2.78 -0.88
C THR A 225 -5.85 2.64 -2.36
N GLU A 226 -6.55 1.68 -2.97
CA GLU A 226 -6.56 1.41 -4.41
C GLU A 226 -7.98 1.65 -4.94
N GLY A 227 -8.12 2.68 -5.77
CA GLY A 227 -9.30 2.91 -6.59
C GLY A 227 -9.26 1.96 -7.78
N LYS A 228 -10.40 1.34 -8.11
CA LYS A 228 -10.53 0.47 -9.28
C LYS A 228 -11.83 0.74 -9.99
N PHE A 229 -11.81 0.57 -11.30
CA PHE A 229 -12.98 0.84 -12.12
C PHE A 229 -13.96 -0.35 -12.14
N TRP A 230 -13.53 -1.55 -12.58
CA TRP A 230 -14.38 -2.75 -12.62
C TRP A 230 -13.76 -3.97 -11.93
N ASN A 231 -12.43 -4.07 -11.88
CA ASN A 231 -11.75 -5.26 -11.40
C ASN A 231 -11.26 -5.10 -9.96
N VAL A 232 -12.18 -5.27 -9.02
CA VAL A 232 -11.86 -5.28 -7.58
C VAL A 232 -10.81 -6.35 -7.27
N PHE A 233 -10.82 -7.50 -7.97
CA PHE A 233 -9.81 -8.54 -7.77
C PHE A 233 -8.39 -8.03 -8.08
N GLU A 234 -8.20 -7.27 -9.16
CA GLU A 234 -6.90 -6.64 -9.45
C GLU A 234 -6.45 -5.73 -8.31
N GLY A 235 -7.37 -4.89 -7.82
CA GLY A 235 -7.10 -4.01 -6.68
C GLY A 235 -6.74 -4.78 -5.42
N ILE A 236 -7.45 -5.86 -5.10
CA ILE A 236 -7.15 -6.69 -3.93
C ILE A 236 -5.78 -7.34 -4.06
N VAL A 237 -5.44 -7.96 -5.19
CA VAL A 237 -4.13 -8.59 -5.38
C VAL A 237 -3.00 -7.57 -5.17
N GLN A 238 -3.12 -6.42 -5.82
CA GLN A 238 -2.11 -5.35 -5.73
C GLN A 238 -2.01 -4.81 -4.31
N ASN A 239 -3.14 -4.52 -3.67
CA ASN A 239 -3.18 -4.01 -2.31
C ASN A 239 -2.60 -5.01 -1.31
N LEU A 240 -2.94 -6.29 -1.38
CA LEU A 240 -2.37 -7.34 -0.51
C LEU A 240 -0.84 -7.41 -0.63
N LEU A 241 -0.31 -7.38 -1.85
CA LEU A 241 1.14 -7.36 -2.07
C LEU A 241 1.79 -6.09 -1.52
N GLN A 242 1.16 -4.93 -1.69
CA GLN A 242 1.67 -3.66 -1.18
C GLN A 242 1.63 -3.60 0.35
N LEU A 243 0.57 -4.12 0.99
CA LEU A 243 0.44 -4.19 2.45
C LEU A 243 1.54 -5.07 3.06
N LYS A 244 1.74 -6.27 2.52
CA LYS A 244 2.80 -7.20 2.94
C LYS A 244 4.18 -6.53 2.91
N ASN A 245 4.50 -5.90 1.79
CA ASN A 245 5.79 -5.23 1.60
C ASN A 245 5.95 -3.98 2.48
N SER A 246 4.86 -3.24 2.70
CA SER A 246 4.90 -2.03 3.52
C SER A 246 5.04 -2.31 5.01
N SER A 247 4.43 -3.39 5.52
CA SER A 247 4.62 -3.82 6.91
C SER A 247 6.09 -4.14 7.19
N GLN A 248 6.78 -4.84 6.29
CA GLN A 248 8.22 -5.10 6.42
C GLN A 248 9.05 -3.80 6.50
N LYS A 249 8.71 -2.78 5.70
CA LYS A 249 9.39 -1.48 5.74
C LYS A 249 9.09 -0.68 7.00
N ASN A 250 7.86 -0.71 7.50
CA ASN A 250 7.52 -0.04 8.75
C ASN A 250 8.38 -0.59 9.91
N LYS A 251 8.64 -1.92 9.96
CA LYS A 251 9.56 -2.53 10.95
C LYS A 251 10.97 -1.94 10.90
N ARG A 252 11.49 -1.61 9.72
CA ARG A 252 12.84 -1.02 9.55
C ARG A 252 12.96 0.41 10.05
N SER A 253 11.90 1.20 9.88
CA SER A 253 11.92 2.62 10.24
C SER A 253 11.69 2.90 11.73
N ALA A 254 11.30 1.90 12.51
CA ALA A 254 10.93 2.05 13.91
C ALA A 254 12.12 1.77 14.84
N ASP A 255 12.87 2.82 15.18
CA ASP A 255 13.81 2.86 16.32
C ASP A 255 13.10 2.69 17.69
N VAL A 256 11.79 2.45 17.71
CA VAL A 256 10.95 2.37 18.91
C VAL A 256 10.00 1.19 18.78
N ALA A 257 10.09 0.26 19.74
CA ALA A 257 9.30 -0.96 19.78
C ALA A 257 7.78 -0.69 19.78
N PHE A 258 7.13 -0.84 18.63
CA PHE A 258 5.66 -0.85 18.54
C PHE A 258 5.12 -2.28 18.64
N LYS A 259 4.05 -2.42 19.43
CA LYS A 259 3.57 -3.70 19.95
C LYS A 259 2.67 -4.48 18.97
N GLU A 260 2.19 -3.85 17.90
CA GLU A 260 1.36 -4.51 16.87
C GLU A 260 1.69 -4.01 15.46
N ASP A 261 2.33 -4.87 14.68
CA ASP A 261 2.67 -4.60 13.28
C ASP A 261 1.54 -5.07 12.36
N TYR A 262 0.59 -4.17 12.12
CA TYR A 262 -0.41 -4.35 11.08
C TYR A 262 -0.62 -3.08 10.26
N ILE A 263 -1.10 -3.22 9.04
CA ILE A 263 -1.44 -2.14 8.12
C ILE A 263 -2.81 -2.39 7.51
N TYR A 264 -3.58 -1.33 7.30
CA TYR A 264 -4.89 -1.42 6.65
C TYR A 264 -4.81 -1.16 5.15
N GLY A 265 -5.71 -1.82 4.43
CA GLY A 265 -5.95 -1.59 3.02
C GLY A 265 -7.39 -1.24 2.74
N ILE A 266 -7.61 -0.43 1.72
CA ILE A 266 -8.94 -0.13 1.18
C ILE A 266 -8.88 -0.40 -0.32
N VAL A 267 -9.79 -1.23 -0.82
CA VAL A 267 -10.00 -1.40 -2.26
C VAL A 267 -11.42 -0.96 -2.57
N THR A 268 -11.57 -0.04 -3.51
CA THR A 268 -12.88 0.56 -3.77
C THR A 268 -13.13 0.88 -5.24
N THR A 269 -14.39 0.73 -5.66
CA THR A 269 -14.89 1.24 -6.95
C THR A 269 -15.60 2.59 -6.82
N ALA A 270 -15.36 3.30 -5.72
CA ALA A 270 -16.21 4.33 -5.13
C ALA A 270 -17.56 3.78 -4.63
N GLU A 271 -18.22 2.90 -5.38
CA GLU A 271 -19.51 2.33 -4.95
C GLU A 271 -19.32 1.19 -3.95
N LEU A 272 -18.39 0.28 -4.21
CA LEU A 272 -18.10 -0.87 -3.32
C LEU A 272 -16.84 -0.58 -2.53
N TRP A 273 -16.84 -0.86 -1.23
CA TRP A 273 -15.73 -0.65 -0.32
C TRP A 273 -15.36 -1.94 0.39
N TYR A 274 -14.15 -2.42 0.12
CA TYR A 274 -13.54 -3.56 0.79
C TYR A 274 -12.43 -3.07 1.70
N PHE A 275 -12.41 -3.56 2.93
CA PHE A 275 -11.36 -3.25 3.88
C PHE A 275 -10.50 -4.49 4.08
N LEU A 276 -9.19 -4.29 4.04
CA LEU A 276 -8.18 -5.30 4.19
C LEU A 276 -7.34 -4.99 5.43
N LYS A 277 -6.79 -6.03 6.05
CA LYS A 277 -5.81 -5.92 7.12
C LYS A 277 -4.69 -6.92 6.85
N TYR A 278 -3.45 -6.47 6.98
CA TYR A 278 -2.29 -7.35 7.00
C TYR A 278 -1.60 -7.25 8.34
N ASN A 279 -1.23 -8.39 8.94
CA ASN A 279 -0.42 -8.47 10.16
C ASN A 279 0.49 -9.72 10.11
N SER A 280 1.13 -10.05 11.24
CA SER A 280 1.97 -11.26 11.37
C SER A 280 1.24 -12.60 11.20
N GLU A 281 -0.08 -12.63 11.37
CA GLU A 281 -0.91 -13.83 11.21
C GLU A 281 -1.38 -14.02 9.76
N GLY A 282 -1.19 -13.01 8.90
CA GLY A 282 -1.50 -13.07 7.48
C GLY A 282 -2.42 -11.95 7.02
N ILE A 283 -3.22 -12.26 5.99
CA ILE A 283 -4.14 -11.33 5.34
C ILE A 283 -5.58 -11.56 5.81
N PHE A 284 -6.32 -10.47 5.97
CA PHE A 284 -7.73 -10.48 6.34
C PHE A 284 -8.54 -9.51 5.48
N CYS A 285 -9.82 -9.83 5.27
CA CYS A 285 -10.77 -9.02 4.52
C CYS A 285 -12.08 -8.87 5.30
N THR A 286 -12.85 -7.81 5.09
CA THR A 286 -14.22 -7.70 5.65
C THR A 286 -15.22 -8.69 5.04
N GLY A 287 -14.80 -9.47 4.04
CA GLY A 287 -15.55 -10.61 3.50
C GLY A 287 -16.51 -10.25 2.36
N LYS A 288 -17.56 -11.08 2.22
CA LYS A 288 -18.50 -11.13 1.08
C LYS A 288 -19.33 -9.87 0.84
N ASN A 289 -19.50 -9.05 1.86
CA ASN A 289 -20.44 -7.94 1.86
C ASN A 289 -19.67 -6.62 1.95
N PRO A 290 -19.15 -6.09 0.83
CA PRO A 290 -18.58 -4.75 0.83
C PRO A 290 -19.64 -3.74 1.27
N LEU A 291 -19.18 -2.65 1.90
CA LEU A 291 -20.07 -1.52 2.09
C LEU A 291 -20.38 -0.90 0.72
N ARG A 292 -21.63 -0.55 0.50
CA ARG A 292 -22.10 0.02 -0.77
C ARG A 292 -22.58 1.44 -0.59
N VAL A 293 -22.15 2.32 -1.49
CA VAL A 293 -22.67 3.68 -1.68
C VAL A 293 -23.11 3.80 -3.13
N GLU A 294 -24.35 4.23 -3.34
CA GLU A 294 -24.88 4.45 -4.69
C GLU A 294 -24.84 5.95 -4.97
N PHE A 295 -24.23 6.34 -6.08
CA PHE A 295 -24.11 7.74 -6.50
C PHE A 295 -25.07 7.99 -7.66
N ASN A 296 -26.32 8.28 -7.30
CA ASN A 296 -27.38 8.63 -8.25
C ASN A 296 -27.73 10.11 -8.09
N GLU A 297 -27.91 10.81 -9.22
CA GLU A 297 -28.32 12.22 -9.24
C GLU A 297 -29.70 12.44 -8.60
N SER A 298 -30.54 11.41 -8.51
CA SER A 298 -31.82 11.48 -7.79
C SER A 298 -31.65 11.92 -6.34
N ALA A 299 -30.50 11.66 -5.70
CA ALA A 299 -30.18 12.13 -4.35
C ALA A 299 -30.02 13.67 -4.24
N LEU A 300 -29.98 14.38 -5.37
CA LEU A 300 -30.00 15.84 -5.41
C LEU A 300 -31.41 16.41 -5.21
N GLU A 301 -32.45 15.66 -5.61
CA GLU A 301 -33.84 16.13 -5.67
C GLU A 301 -34.79 15.37 -4.73
N ASP A 302 -34.59 14.07 -4.57
CA ASP A 302 -35.42 13.19 -3.75
C ASP A 302 -34.84 13.05 -2.33
N SER A 303 -35.67 13.34 -1.32
CA SER A 303 -35.26 13.30 0.09
C SER A 303 -34.98 11.90 0.62
N ASN A 304 -35.64 10.86 0.08
CA ASN A 304 -35.39 9.48 0.47
C ASN A 304 -34.06 8.99 -0.11
N GLU A 305 -33.77 9.34 -1.37
CA GLU A 305 -32.49 9.00 -2.00
C GLU A 305 -31.32 9.77 -1.37
N GLU A 306 -31.54 11.03 -0.98
CA GLU A 306 -30.55 11.79 -0.19
C GLU A 306 -30.28 11.13 1.16
N LEU A 307 -31.34 10.69 1.85
CA LEU A 307 -31.21 9.98 3.13
C LEU A 307 -30.46 8.65 2.97
N ASN A 308 -30.74 7.89 1.90
CA ASN A 308 -30.03 6.65 1.57
C ASN A 308 -28.54 6.92 1.33
N LEU A 309 -28.22 7.94 0.51
CA LEU A 309 -26.85 8.37 0.26
C LEU A 309 -26.15 8.73 1.57
N ARG A 310 -26.73 9.61 2.39
CA ARG A 310 -26.16 10.03 3.68
C ARG A 310 -25.90 8.86 4.62
N ASN A 311 -26.84 7.91 4.72
CA ASN A 311 -26.67 6.73 5.58
C ASN A 311 -25.55 5.82 5.11
N ASN A 312 -25.42 5.61 3.81
CA ASN A 312 -24.36 4.77 3.24
C ASN A 312 -22.99 5.47 3.33
N VAL A 313 -22.95 6.79 3.10
CA VAL A 313 -21.76 7.62 3.31
C VAL A 313 -21.28 7.52 4.76
N ARG A 314 -22.20 7.67 5.73
CA ARG A 314 -21.91 7.55 7.16
C ARG A 314 -21.26 6.20 7.49
N LYS A 315 -21.87 5.08 7.06
CA LYS A 315 -21.34 3.73 7.35
C LYS A 315 -19.90 3.54 6.87
N VAL A 316 -19.58 4.00 5.66
CA VAL A 316 -18.21 3.92 5.13
C VAL A 316 -17.26 4.82 5.92
N LEU A 317 -17.65 6.06 6.22
CA LEU A 317 -16.86 6.99 7.04
C LEU A 317 -16.57 6.42 8.44
N GLU A 318 -17.56 5.84 9.11
CA GLU A 318 -17.40 5.25 10.45
C GLU A 318 -16.32 4.15 10.46
N VAL A 319 -16.26 3.33 9.40
CA VAL A 319 -15.20 2.33 9.24
C VAL A 319 -13.85 3.00 8.99
N ILE A 320 -13.73 3.88 7.99
CA ILE A 320 -12.43 4.50 7.65
C ILE A 320 -11.87 5.25 8.86
N VAL A 321 -12.70 6.07 9.53
CA VAL A 321 -12.30 6.80 10.74
C VAL A 321 -11.87 5.83 11.85
N GLY A 322 -12.63 4.76 12.07
CA GLY A 322 -12.30 3.73 13.06
C GLY A 322 -10.96 3.06 12.80
N LEU A 323 -10.67 2.69 11.55
CA LEU A 323 -9.37 2.11 11.15
C LEU A 323 -8.21 3.08 11.37
N LEU A 324 -8.39 4.35 10.99
CA LEU A 324 -7.36 5.37 11.18
C LEU A 324 -7.08 5.63 12.67
N ILE A 325 -8.13 5.77 13.49
CA ILE A 325 -7.99 5.96 14.93
C ILE A 325 -7.31 4.73 15.57
N ASP A 326 -7.70 3.52 15.17
CA ASP A 326 -7.12 2.29 15.70
C ASP A 326 -5.62 2.24 15.46
N LYS A 327 -5.21 2.35 14.18
CA LYS A 327 -3.80 2.23 13.84
C LYS A 327 -2.98 3.35 14.48
N VAL A 328 -3.47 4.58 14.41
CA VAL A 328 -2.78 5.74 14.96
C VAL A 328 -2.71 5.68 16.49
N GLY A 329 -3.71 5.10 17.17
CA GLY A 329 -3.71 4.90 18.61
C GLY A 329 -2.59 3.98 19.10
N THR A 330 -2.16 3.02 18.27
CA THR A 330 -1.06 2.09 18.60
C THR A 330 0.36 2.68 18.46
N ILE A 331 0.49 3.85 17.84
CA ILE A 331 1.77 4.52 17.59
C ILE A 331 2.03 5.54 18.71
N GLU A 332 3.04 5.29 19.55
CA GLU A 332 3.51 6.20 20.61
C GLU A 332 4.09 7.48 20.01
N PRO A 333 3.86 8.64 20.65
CA PRO A 333 4.48 9.89 20.22
C PRO A 333 6.01 9.85 20.42
N PRO A 334 6.80 10.53 19.57
CA PRO A 334 8.25 10.56 19.70
C PRO A 334 8.65 11.14 21.07
N VAL A 335 9.41 10.37 21.85
CA VAL A 335 9.96 10.82 23.13
C VAL A 335 10.87 12.02 22.85
N LYS A 336 10.49 13.19 23.36
CA LYS A 336 11.36 14.37 23.33
C LYS A 336 12.62 14.03 24.13
N LYS A 337 13.75 13.79 23.46
CA LYS A 337 15.06 13.80 24.12
C LYS A 337 15.24 15.19 24.73
N ALA A 338 15.21 15.27 26.05
CA ALA A 338 15.60 16.48 26.76
C ALA A 338 17.05 16.80 26.37
N LYS A 339 17.27 18.02 25.87
CA LYS A 339 18.60 18.54 25.56
C LYS A 339 19.40 18.77 26.82
#